data_AF-A0AAV2ZG62-F1
#
_entry.id   AF-A0AAV2ZG62-F1
#
_cell.length_a   1.000
_cell.length_b   1.000
_cell.length_c   1.000
_cell.angle_alpha   90.00
_cell.angle_beta   90.00
_cell.angle_gamma   90.00
#
_symmetry.space_group_name_H-M   'P 1'
#
loop_
_entity.id
_entity.type
_entity.pdbx_description
1 polymer ?
#
loop_
_entity_poly.entity_id
_entity_poly.type
_entity_poly.pdbx_seq_one_letter_code
_entity_poly.pdbx_strand_id
1 'polypeptide(L)'
;MGCSQSKSTEVVENQAPASHQSAPPASGKSVPVSAPASNVSNVASAQPEAEAQPAEAAATGKFVISGVSITEDGVVYYVIENAERGLSTKKRYNDFKELYQHLENPQALPELPPANIKTLLRGKHSQKLMKEREERFTEILNAIENNPAAAGSEAFSQFLA
;
A
#
# COMPACT_ATOMS: atom_id res chain seq x y z
N MET A 1 -28.25 -54.92 2.25
CA MET A 1 -27.75 -54.43 0.95
C MET A 1 -26.50 -53.59 1.24
N GLY A 2 -25.26 -53.92 0.91
CA GLY A 2 -24.70 -54.73 -0.16
C GLY A 2 -23.93 -53.81 -1.13
N CYS A 3 -22.60 -53.97 -1.21
CA CYS A 3 -21.70 -53.55 -2.31
C CYS A 3 -21.29 -52.05 -2.33
N SER A 4 -20.05 -51.60 -2.62
CA SER A 4 -18.83 -52.23 -3.15
C SER A 4 -17.57 -51.40 -2.83
N GLN A 5 -16.49 -52.12 -2.60
CA GLN A 5 -15.09 -51.70 -2.65
C GLN A 5 -14.65 -51.57 -4.13
N SER A 6 -13.81 -50.59 -4.47
CA SER A 6 -12.95 -50.66 -5.68
C SER A 6 -11.69 -49.82 -5.49
N LYS A 7 -10.57 -50.49 -5.72
CA LYS A 7 -9.18 -50.09 -5.63
C LYS A 7 -8.59 -50.43 -7.00
N SER A 8 -7.86 -49.52 -7.64
CA SER A 8 -6.89 -49.79 -8.72
C SER A 8 -6.25 -48.48 -9.18
N THR A 9 -4.91 -48.31 -9.09
CA THR A 9 -3.89 -48.57 -10.16
C THR A 9 -3.67 -47.24 -10.95
N GLU A 10 -2.50 -46.70 -11.30
CA GLU A 10 -1.13 -47.18 -11.55
C GLU A 10 -0.17 -45.95 -11.62
N VAL A 11 1.07 -46.13 -11.13
CA VAL A 11 2.38 -45.76 -11.70
C VAL A 11 2.50 -44.57 -12.67
N VAL A 12 3.36 -43.58 -12.34
CA VAL A 12 4.51 -43.20 -13.19
C VAL A 12 5.70 -42.85 -12.29
N GLU A 13 6.59 -43.82 -12.19
CA GLU A 13 8.00 -43.71 -11.81
C GLU A 13 8.75 -43.07 -12.98
N ASN A 14 9.42 -41.94 -12.75
CA ASN A 14 10.22 -41.27 -13.78
C ASN A 14 11.71 -41.43 -13.44
N GLN A 15 12.29 -42.57 -13.84
CA GLN A 15 13.73 -42.75 -13.95
C GLN A 15 14.18 -42.50 -15.40
N ALA A 16 15.25 -41.70 -15.53
CA ALA A 16 16.03 -41.41 -16.75
C ALA A 16 16.65 -42.70 -17.36
N PRO A 17 17.26 -42.70 -18.58
CA PRO A 17 18.64 -42.14 -18.74
C PRO A 17 19.07 -41.73 -20.19
N ALA A 18 20.34 -41.27 -20.28
CA ALA A 18 21.26 -41.31 -21.44
C ALA A 18 21.09 -40.23 -22.54
N SER A 19 22.11 -39.62 -23.16
CA SER A 19 23.57 -39.77 -23.10
C SER A 19 24.29 -38.59 -23.80
N HIS A 20 25.41 -38.17 -23.21
CA HIS A 20 26.70 -37.76 -23.79
C HIS A 20 26.79 -37.11 -25.20
N GLN A 21 27.39 -35.90 -25.23
CA GLN A 21 28.51 -35.64 -26.15
C GLN A 21 29.52 -34.63 -25.58
N SER A 22 30.79 -34.89 -25.87
CA SER A 22 32.01 -34.38 -25.23
C SER A 22 32.62 -33.13 -25.91
N ALA A 23 33.24 -32.28 -25.07
CA ALA A 23 34.32 -31.25 -25.15
C ALA A 23 35.32 -31.19 -26.35
N PRO A 24 36.39 -30.33 -26.34
CA PRO A 24 36.62 -28.86 -26.18
C PRO A 24 37.52 -28.34 -27.37
N PRO A 25 38.51 -27.38 -27.32
CA PRO A 25 38.87 -26.21 -26.49
C PRO A 25 39.18 -24.91 -27.32
N ALA A 26 39.55 -23.79 -26.65
CA ALA A 26 40.55 -22.75 -27.05
C ALA A 26 40.13 -21.36 -26.52
N SER A 27 40.76 -20.88 -25.45
CA SER A 27 41.98 -20.03 -25.46
C SER A 27 41.76 -18.56 -25.80
N GLY A 28 41.92 -17.74 -24.76
CA GLY A 28 42.73 -16.53 -24.83
C GLY A 28 42.03 -15.23 -25.21
N LYS A 29 41.77 -14.38 -24.21
CA LYS A 29 42.58 -13.16 -24.07
C LYS A 29 42.37 -12.48 -22.72
N SER A 30 43.52 -12.17 -22.15
CA SER A 30 43.77 -11.52 -20.89
C SER A 30 43.77 -9.99 -21.04
N VAL A 31 43.39 -9.31 -19.95
CA VAL A 31 43.81 -7.97 -19.45
C VAL A 31 43.49 -6.69 -20.28
N PRO A 32 43.61 -5.46 -19.71
CA PRO A 32 43.12 -4.97 -18.41
C PRO A 32 42.62 -3.49 -18.44
N VAL A 33 42.24 -2.96 -17.27
CA VAL A 33 42.32 -1.53 -16.83
C VAL A 33 41.47 -0.49 -17.58
N SER A 34 40.45 0.04 -16.90
CA SER A 34 40.35 1.48 -16.56
C SER A 34 39.00 1.74 -15.88
N ALA A 35 39.00 1.75 -14.54
CA ALA A 35 37.98 2.46 -13.80
C ALA A 35 38.69 3.63 -13.10
N PRO A 36 38.45 4.89 -13.49
CA PRO A 36 38.97 6.02 -12.75
C PRO A 36 38.30 6.04 -11.37
N ALA A 37 39.14 6.07 -10.35
CA ALA A 37 38.75 6.44 -9.00
C ALA A 37 38.20 7.88 -9.05
N SER A 38 36.88 8.02 -9.01
CA SER A 38 36.25 9.31 -8.72
C SER A 38 36.25 9.49 -7.22
N ASN A 39 37.27 10.22 -6.82
CA ASN A 39 37.60 10.68 -5.50
C ASN A 39 36.40 11.39 -4.84
N VAL A 40 36.18 11.06 -3.58
CA VAL A 40 35.19 11.65 -2.68
C VAL A 40 35.50 13.13 -2.52
N SER A 41 34.69 13.99 -3.13
CA SER A 41 34.62 15.41 -2.78
C SER A 41 33.46 15.60 -1.83
N ASN A 42 33.79 15.49 -0.56
CA ASN A 42 33.07 16.09 0.54
C ASN A 42 33.10 17.62 0.34
N VAL A 43 31.96 18.20 0.00
CA VAL A 43 31.69 19.60 0.33
C VAL A 43 30.29 19.66 0.92
N ALA A 44 30.28 19.94 2.22
CA ALA A 44 29.13 20.35 2.96
C ALA A 44 28.43 21.48 2.21
N SER A 45 27.21 21.21 1.76
CA SER A 45 26.26 22.25 1.46
C SER A 45 25.13 22.06 2.45
N ALA A 46 25.15 22.90 3.48
CA ALA A 46 24.09 23.10 4.43
C ALA A 46 22.79 23.32 3.67
N GLN A 47 21.99 22.28 3.56
CA GLN A 47 20.56 22.44 3.32
C GLN A 47 20.01 22.93 4.66
N PRO A 48 19.24 24.02 4.70
CA PRO A 48 18.51 24.36 5.91
C PRO A 48 17.68 23.12 6.25
N GLU A 49 17.99 22.59 7.43
CA GLU A 49 17.12 21.79 8.27
C GLU A 49 15.87 22.66 8.47
N ALA A 50 15.00 22.71 7.46
CA ALA A 50 13.60 22.91 7.69
C ALA A 50 13.20 21.66 8.45
N GLU A 51 13.28 21.76 9.78
CA GLU A 51 12.38 21.06 10.67
C GLU A 51 10.98 21.21 10.07
N ALA A 52 10.63 20.26 9.20
CA ALA A 52 9.26 19.83 9.06
C ALA A 52 8.93 19.26 10.44
N GLN A 53 8.59 20.17 11.35
CA GLN A 53 7.76 19.89 12.50
C GLN A 53 6.73 18.87 12.00
N PRO A 54 6.60 17.70 12.64
CA PRO A 54 5.35 16.99 12.55
C PRO A 54 4.32 18.07 12.87
N ALA A 55 3.47 18.40 11.92
CA ALA A 55 2.25 19.11 12.22
C ALA A 55 1.41 18.16 13.06
N GLU A 56 1.82 17.94 14.32
CA GLU A 56 1.00 17.71 15.49
C GLU A 56 0.18 18.99 15.72
N ALA A 57 -0.55 19.43 14.69
CA ALA A 57 -1.86 19.96 14.95
C ALA A 57 -2.61 18.75 15.49
N ALA A 58 -2.69 18.64 16.82
CA ALA A 58 -3.56 17.73 17.50
C ALA A 58 -4.96 17.93 16.89
N ALA A 59 -5.26 17.11 15.89
CA ALA A 59 -6.54 17.13 15.25
C ALA A 59 -7.48 16.66 16.35
N THR A 60 -8.21 17.60 16.97
CA THR A 60 -9.39 17.32 17.77
C THR A 60 -10.41 16.71 16.83
N GLY A 61 -10.14 15.45 16.53
CA GLY A 61 -10.68 14.73 15.42
C GLY A 61 -11.87 13.93 15.89
N LYS A 62 -13.02 14.20 15.28
CA LYS A 62 -14.28 13.56 15.68
C LYS A 62 -14.50 12.26 14.92
N PHE A 63 -13.74 12.04 13.85
CA PHE A 63 -13.78 10.83 13.03
C PHE A 63 -12.70 9.85 13.47
N VAL A 64 -13.07 8.56 13.50
CA VAL A 64 -12.19 7.42 13.76
C VAL A 64 -12.53 6.31 12.78
N ILE A 65 -11.50 5.62 12.26
CA ILE A 65 -11.73 4.36 11.55
C ILE A 65 -11.85 3.22 12.57
N SER A 66 -13.06 2.67 12.75
CA SER A 66 -13.35 1.65 13.77
C SER A 66 -12.98 0.23 13.35
N GLY A 67 -12.80 0.00 12.04
CA GLY A 67 -12.35 -1.29 11.54
C GLY A 67 -12.30 -1.41 10.03
N VAL A 68 -11.93 -2.59 9.58
CA VAL A 68 -11.79 -2.94 8.16
C VAL A 68 -12.63 -4.17 7.84
N SER A 69 -13.40 -4.08 6.76
CA SER A 69 -14.22 -5.16 6.24
C SER A 69 -13.76 -5.51 4.83
N ILE A 70 -13.59 -6.80 4.54
CA ILE A 70 -13.16 -7.30 3.25
C ILE A 70 -14.31 -8.13 2.66
N THR A 71 -14.74 -7.81 1.44
CA THR A 71 -15.77 -8.58 0.73
C THR A 71 -15.18 -9.84 0.10
N GLU A 72 -16.04 -10.76 -0.36
CA GLU A 72 -15.64 -11.98 -1.06
C GLU A 72 -14.82 -11.68 -2.34
N ASP A 73 -15.09 -10.54 -2.98
CA ASP A 73 -14.34 -10.03 -4.14
C ASP A 73 -12.97 -9.42 -3.78
N GLY A 74 -12.62 -9.40 -2.48
CA GLY A 74 -11.37 -8.83 -1.98
C GLY A 74 -11.34 -7.30 -1.94
N VAL A 75 -12.51 -6.63 -1.97
CA VAL A 75 -12.61 -5.18 -1.83
C VAL A 75 -12.52 -4.81 -0.35
N VAL A 76 -11.66 -3.85 -0.03
CA VAL A 76 -11.41 -3.39 1.34
C VAL A 76 -12.24 -2.14 1.62
N TYR A 77 -13.09 -2.21 2.63
CA TYR A 77 -13.86 -1.11 3.18
C TYR A 77 -13.33 -0.74 4.57
N TYR A 78 -13.22 0.56 4.82
CA TYR A 78 -12.88 1.16 6.10
C TYR A 78 -14.17 1.69 6.72
N VAL A 79 -14.45 1.29 7.96
CA VAL A 79 -15.62 1.75 8.72
C VAL A 79 -15.26 3.05 9.39
N ILE A 80 -15.86 4.14 8.94
CA ILE A 80 -15.68 5.48 9.48
C ILE A 80 -16.80 5.71 10.49
N GLU A 81 -16.43 6.09 11.71
CA GLU A 81 -17.37 6.46 12.76
C GLU A 81 -17.12 7.89 13.24
N ASN A 82 -18.20 8.60 13.55
CA ASN A 82 -18.16 9.88 14.24
C ASN A 82 -19.10 9.81 15.44
N ALA A 83 -18.52 9.71 16.64
CA ALA A 83 -19.27 9.54 17.88
C ALA A 83 -20.15 10.75 18.23
N GLU A 84 -19.73 11.97 17.84
CA GLU A 84 -20.50 13.18 18.13
C GLU A 84 -21.73 13.33 17.24
N ARG A 85 -21.60 12.92 15.96
CA ARG A 85 -22.70 13.01 14.99
C ARG A 85 -23.53 11.73 14.91
N GLY A 86 -23.10 10.65 15.57
CA GLY A 86 -23.72 9.33 15.45
C GLY A 86 -23.66 8.75 14.03
N LEU A 87 -22.66 9.16 13.24
CA LEU A 87 -22.52 8.73 11.85
C LEU A 87 -21.62 7.50 11.78
N SER A 88 -22.02 6.51 10.99
CA SER A 88 -21.16 5.38 10.61
C SER A 88 -21.32 5.09 9.13
N THR A 89 -20.23 5.12 8.37
CA THR A 89 -20.25 4.85 6.92
C THR A 89 -19.07 3.99 6.52
N LYS A 90 -19.19 3.25 5.42
CA LYS A 90 -18.14 2.37 4.90
C LYS A 90 -17.60 2.95 3.61
N LYS A 91 -16.29 3.21 3.56
CA LYS A 91 -15.65 3.80 2.38
C LYS A 91 -14.42 2.97 1.99
N ARG A 92 -14.21 2.77 0.69
CA ARG A 92 -13.01 2.12 0.14
C ARG A 92 -11.92 3.14 -0.09
N TYR A 93 -10.67 2.68 -0.23
CA TYR A 93 -9.53 3.53 -0.56
C TYR A 93 -9.77 4.47 -1.77
N ASN A 94 -10.47 3.97 -2.80
CA ASN A 94 -10.78 4.79 -3.97
C ASN A 94 -11.75 5.94 -3.67
N ASP A 95 -12.65 5.80 -2.70
CA ASP A 95 -13.56 6.89 -2.33
C ASP A 95 -12.78 8.04 -1.68
N PHE A 96 -11.74 7.72 -0.90
CA PHE A 96 -10.82 8.73 -0.38
C PHE A 96 -10.04 9.42 -1.50
N LYS A 97 -9.64 8.69 -2.55
CA LYS A 97 -9.04 9.32 -3.74
C LYS A 97 -10.00 10.24 -4.47
N GLU A 98 -11.25 9.84 -4.60
CA GLU A 98 -12.29 10.65 -5.22
C GLU A 98 -12.52 11.93 -4.40
N LEU A 99 -12.60 11.81 -3.07
CA LEU A 99 -12.67 12.96 -2.17
C LEU A 99 -11.52 13.95 -2.42
N TYR A 100 -10.28 13.49 -2.42
CA TYR A 100 -9.11 14.36 -2.65
C TYR A 100 -9.11 15.09 -3.99
N GLN A 101 -9.65 14.46 -5.04
CA GLN A 101 -9.70 15.07 -6.37
C GLN A 101 -10.77 16.17 -6.46
N HIS A 102 -11.81 16.09 -5.63
CA HIS A 102 -12.91 17.07 -5.61
C HIS A 102 -12.73 18.16 -4.55
N LEU A 103 -11.68 18.08 -3.72
CA LEU A 103 -11.31 19.15 -2.81
C LEU A 103 -10.52 20.22 -3.56
N GLU A 104 -10.92 21.49 -3.41
CA GLU A 104 -10.32 22.61 -4.14
C GLU A 104 -8.86 22.89 -3.72
N ASN A 105 -8.47 22.50 -2.50
CA ASN A 105 -7.11 22.70 -1.99
C ASN A 105 -6.57 21.47 -1.23
N PRO A 106 -6.18 20.40 -1.95
CA PRO A 106 -5.65 19.20 -1.33
C PRO A 106 -4.24 19.38 -0.75
N GLN A 107 -3.52 20.46 -1.10
CA GLN A 107 -2.17 20.72 -0.58
C GLN A 107 -2.15 21.12 0.90
N ALA A 108 -3.27 21.59 1.43
CA ALA A 108 -3.43 21.88 2.86
C ALA A 108 -3.79 20.63 3.68
N LEU A 109 -3.92 19.46 3.03
CA LEU A 109 -4.33 18.21 3.66
C LEU A 109 -3.17 17.21 3.72
N PRO A 110 -3.19 16.27 4.67
CA PRO A 110 -2.22 15.19 4.72
C PRO A 110 -2.23 14.40 3.41
N GLU A 111 -1.10 13.84 3.01
CA GLU A 111 -1.03 13.03 1.79
C GLU A 111 -1.84 11.73 1.95
N LEU A 112 -2.50 11.30 0.86
CA LEU A 112 -3.16 10.01 0.84
C LEU A 112 -2.15 8.87 1.03
N PRO A 113 -2.45 7.88 1.88
CA PRO A 113 -1.56 6.75 2.06
C PRO A 113 -1.33 6.02 0.72
N PRO A 114 -0.14 5.47 0.47
CA PRO A 114 0.17 4.92 -0.83
C PRO A 114 -0.73 3.73 -1.19
N ALA A 115 -1.24 3.76 -2.42
CA ALA A 115 -1.77 2.59 -3.09
C ALA A 115 -0.59 1.68 -3.43
N ASN A 116 -0.11 0.87 -2.49
CA ASN A 116 1.05 0.02 -2.72
C ASN A 116 0.78 -1.02 -3.83
N ILE A 117 1.07 -0.65 -5.08
CA ILE A 117 0.96 -1.53 -6.26
C ILE A 117 1.94 -2.70 -6.12
N LYS A 118 3.10 -2.46 -5.48
CA LYS A 118 4.12 -3.48 -5.19
C LYS A 118 3.65 -4.56 -4.20
N THR A 119 2.65 -4.29 -3.36
CA THR A 119 2.11 -5.28 -2.42
C THR A 119 1.00 -6.13 -3.02
N LEU A 120 0.57 -5.89 -4.27
CA LEU A 120 -0.33 -6.82 -4.96
C LEU A 120 0.28 -8.23 -5.09
N LEU A 121 1.61 -8.36 -5.13
CA LEU A 121 2.29 -9.67 -5.12
C LEU A 121 2.36 -10.32 -3.73
N ARG A 122 2.17 -9.58 -2.63
CA ARG A 122 2.33 -10.08 -1.24
C ARG A 122 1.11 -9.86 -0.33
N GLY A 123 -0.01 -9.44 -0.89
CA GLY A 123 -1.30 -9.41 -0.21
C GLY A 123 -1.84 -7.99 -0.04
N LYS A 124 -2.94 -7.73 -0.77
CA LYS A 124 -3.90 -6.66 -0.51
C LYS A 124 -4.42 -6.61 0.93
N HIS A 125 -4.16 -7.65 1.74
CA HIS A 125 -4.69 -7.85 3.10
C HIS A 125 -3.60 -7.84 4.19
N SER A 126 -2.42 -7.27 3.91
CA SER A 126 -1.42 -7.09 4.98
C SER A 126 -2.01 -6.23 6.10
N GLN A 127 -2.16 -6.82 7.29
CA GLN A 127 -2.70 -6.14 8.47
C GLN A 127 -1.93 -4.86 8.81
N LYS A 128 -0.60 -4.88 8.59
CA LYS A 128 0.24 -3.69 8.76
C LYS A 128 -0.18 -2.54 7.84
N LEU A 129 -0.46 -2.84 6.57
CA LEU A 129 -0.89 -1.81 5.60
C LEU A 129 -2.29 -1.31 5.89
N MET A 130 -3.19 -2.18 6.36
CA MET A 130 -4.54 -1.77 6.74
C MET A 130 -4.47 -0.81 7.92
N LYS A 131 -3.73 -1.16 8.97
CA LYS A 131 -3.54 -0.32 10.15
C LYS A 131 -2.94 1.05 9.81
N GLU A 132 -1.87 1.08 9.00
CA GLU A 132 -1.27 2.33 8.55
C GLU A 132 -2.27 3.21 7.78
N ARG A 133 -3.12 2.60 6.95
CA ARG A 133 -4.18 3.32 6.24
C ARG A 133 -5.28 3.81 7.16
N GLU A 134 -5.69 3.01 8.15
CA GLU A 134 -6.68 3.41 9.15
C GLU A 134 -6.24 4.67 9.90
N GLU A 135 -4.99 4.67 10.37
CA GLU A 135 -4.37 5.83 11.05
C GLU A 135 -4.35 7.05 10.13
N ARG A 136 -3.84 6.88 8.91
CA ARG A 136 -3.78 7.99 7.93
C ARG A 136 -5.14 8.50 7.51
N PHE A 137 -6.12 7.63 7.26
CA PHE A 137 -7.47 8.07 6.92
C PHE A 137 -8.13 8.82 8.08
N THR A 138 -7.88 8.40 9.31
CA THR A 138 -8.32 9.14 10.50
C THR A 138 -7.74 10.56 10.51
N GLU A 139 -6.41 10.69 10.34
CA GLU A 139 -5.74 11.99 10.26
C GLU A 139 -6.33 12.88 9.17
N ILE A 140 -6.55 12.31 7.99
CA ILE A 140 -7.10 13.00 6.83
C ILE A 140 -8.51 13.54 7.09
N LEU A 141 -9.41 12.70 7.60
CA LEU A 141 -10.80 13.12 7.86
C LEU A 141 -10.86 14.25 8.88
N ASN A 142 -10.02 14.14 9.91
CA ASN A 142 -9.93 15.15 10.95
C ASN A 142 -9.27 16.44 10.43
N ALA A 143 -8.28 16.35 9.53
CA ALA A 143 -7.71 17.52 8.88
C ALA A 143 -8.71 18.23 7.96
N ILE A 144 -9.53 17.46 7.22
CA ILE A 144 -10.61 18.00 6.39
C ILE A 144 -11.64 18.72 7.26
N GLU A 145 -12.06 18.11 8.39
CA GLU A 145 -13.03 18.73 9.30
C GLU A 145 -12.52 20.04 9.92
N ASN A 146 -11.22 20.13 10.23
CA ASN A 146 -10.61 21.34 10.78
C ASN A 146 -10.37 22.44 9.73
N ASN A 147 -10.53 22.13 8.44
CA ASN A 147 -10.39 23.10 7.36
C ASN A 147 -11.77 23.55 6.87
N PRO A 148 -12.20 24.81 7.11
CA PRO A 148 -13.56 25.25 6.77
C PRO A 148 -13.89 25.15 5.28
N ALA A 149 -12.90 25.30 4.39
CA ALA A 149 -13.10 25.17 2.95
C ALA A 149 -13.35 23.71 2.53
N ALA A 150 -12.68 22.75 3.18
CA ALA A 150 -12.83 21.33 2.89
C ALA A 150 -14.04 20.71 3.61
N ALA A 151 -14.25 21.07 4.89
CA ALA A 151 -15.37 20.61 5.71
C ALA A 151 -16.74 21.05 5.15
N GLY A 152 -16.82 22.26 4.58
CA GLY A 152 -18.03 22.79 3.95
C GLY A 152 -18.25 22.34 2.51
N SER A 153 -17.34 21.55 1.95
CA SER A 153 -17.45 21.10 0.56
C SER A 153 -18.57 20.08 0.37
N GLU A 154 -19.20 20.12 -0.81
CA GLU A 154 -20.19 19.11 -1.20
C GLU A 154 -19.55 17.73 -1.28
N ALA A 155 -18.32 17.64 -1.79
CA ALA A 155 -17.57 16.39 -1.89
C ALA A 155 -17.40 15.69 -0.54
N PHE A 156 -17.06 16.43 0.51
CA PHE A 156 -16.93 15.86 1.86
C PHE A 156 -18.28 15.44 2.44
N SER A 157 -19.34 16.23 2.19
CA SER A 157 -20.70 15.89 2.62
C SER A 157 -21.21 14.61 1.93
N GLN A 158 -21.01 14.48 0.61
CA GLN A 158 -21.34 13.27 -0.15
C GLN A 158 -20.49 12.07 0.27
N PHE A 159 -19.22 12.31 0.60
CA PHE A 159 -18.34 11.27 1.11
C PHE A 159 -18.82 10.71 2.45
N LEU A 160 -19.44 11.52 3.31
CA LEU A 160 -19.97 11.05 4.60
C LEU A 160 -21.39 10.46 4.53
N ALA A 161 -22.10 10.68 3.42
CA ALA A 161 -23.42 10.13 3.16
C ALA A 161 -23.42 8.60 2.93
#